data_AF-A0A3M1GHU4-F1
#
_entry.id   AF-A0A3M1GHU4-F1
#
_cell.length_a   1.000
_cell.length_b   1.000
_cell.length_c   1.000
_cell.angle_alpha   90.00
_cell.angle_beta   90.00
_cell.angle_gamma   90.00
#
_symmetry.space_group_name_H-M   'P 1'
#
loop_
_entity.id
_entity.type
_entity.pdbx_description
1 polymer ?
#
loop_
_entity_poly.entity_id
_entity_poly.type
_entity_poly.pdbx_seq_one_letter_code
_entity_poly.pdbx_strand_id
1 'polypeptide(L)'
;MIFAGVSAVAVTLAYAAGGGHHGGAEAVPFPTPLSAYGDEAGMSVSEILRHRIQVDPFNLVASILFLCAILHTFLAGPIRSLAHKAHHEHEERMKKLAAEAKAKGEPFLENQVSFKAEVLHFLGEVEAVFGLWVLPLMVVIISTRGLETAEHYLNNKVNFTEPMFVVVIM
;
A
#
# COMPACT_ATOMS: atom_id res chain seq x y z
N MET A 1 39.16 -15.30 -4.94
CA MET A 1 38.58 -15.49 -3.59
C MET A 1 38.61 -14.10 -2.97
N ILE A 2 37.51 -13.40 -2.67
CA ILE A 2 36.33 -13.81 -1.90
C ILE A 2 35.13 -12.96 -2.39
N PHE A 3 34.11 -13.63 -2.92
CA PHE A 3 32.72 -13.15 -2.96
C PHE A 3 32.08 -13.57 -1.62
N ALA A 4 31.33 -12.69 -0.97
CA ALA A 4 30.12 -12.98 -0.18
C ALA A 4 29.93 -11.91 0.91
N GLY A 5 28.83 -11.17 0.82
CA GLY A 5 28.45 -10.21 1.86
C GLY A 5 27.11 -9.53 1.62
N VAL A 6 26.19 -10.16 0.89
CA VAL A 6 24.78 -9.75 0.91
C VAL A 6 24.14 -10.52 2.06
N SER A 7 24.21 -9.96 3.26
CA SER A 7 23.47 -10.49 4.40
C SER A 7 22.00 -10.12 4.25
N ALA A 8 21.17 -11.15 4.24
CA ALA A 8 19.74 -11.13 4.09
C ALA A 8 19.06 -10.15 5.05
N VAL A 9 18.23 -9.26 4.49
CA VAL A 9 17.16 -8.60 5.24
C VAL A 9 16.09 -9.67 5.47
N ALA A 10 16.22 -10.41 6.58
CA ALA A 10 15.16 -11.27 7.05
C ALA A 10 14.03 -10.38 7.59
N VAL A 11 12.98 -10.20 6.77
CA VAL A 11 11.70 -9.68 7.25
C VAL A 11 11.09 -10.79 8.11
N THR A 12 11.39 -10.78 9.40
CA THR A 12 10.70 -11.64 10.35
C THR A 12 9.28 -11.11 10.52
N LEU A 13 8.32 -11.64 9.75
CA LEU A 13 6.90 -11.53 10.09
C LEU A 13 6.70 -12.33 11.39
N ALA A 14 6.77 -11.65 12.53
CA ALA A 14 6.32 -12.19 13.79
C ALA A 14 4.79 -12.32 13.72
N TYR A 15 4.31 -13.51 13.40
CA TYR A 15 2.90 -13.85 13.48
C TYR A 15 2.55 -14.07 14.96
N ALA A 16 2.19 -13.00 15.68
CA ALA A 16 1.58 -13.12 17.00
C ALA A 16 0.08 -13.36 16.81
N ALA A 17 -0.30 -14.64 16.72
CA ALA A 17 -1.68 -15.06 16.85
C ALA A 17 -2.09 -15.10 18.33
N GLY A 18 -3.26 -14.54 18.65
CA GLY A 18 -3.89 -14.54 19.98
C GLY A 18 -3.80 -13.16 20.63
N GLY A 19 -4.89 -12.46 20.89
CA GLY A 19 -6.07 -12.92 21.63
C GLY A 19 -6.06 -12.17 22.96
N GLY A 20 -7.09 -11.37 23.23
CA GLY A 20 -7.10 -10.25 24.17
C GLY A 20 -6.45 -10.45 25.55
N HIS A 21 -5.83 -9.37 26.04
CA HIS A 21 -5.89 -9.05 27.45
C HIS A 21 -5.74 -7.55 27.71
N HIS A 22 -6.70 -7.00 28.46
CA HIS A 22 -6.62 -5.73 29.15
C HIS A 22 -5.44 -5.72 30.11
N GLY A 23 -4.64 -4.66 30.08
CA GLY A 23 -3.61 -4.41 31.08
C GLY A 23 -2.86 -3.13 30.75
N GLY A 24 -3.02 -2.11 31.60
CA GLY A 24 -2.43 -0.77 31.45
C GLY A 24 -0.91 -0.75 31.46
N ALA A 25 -0.29 -1.20 30.36
CA ALA A 25 1.01 -0.74 29.96
C ALA A 25 0.82 0.65 29.35
N GLU A 26 1.52 1.67 29.85
CA GLU A 26 1.55 2.99 29.21
C GLU A 26 1.75 2.79 27.70
N ALA A 27 0.75 3.19 26.91
CA ALA A 27 0.81 3.07 25.47
C ALA A 27 2.02 3.88 24.99
N VAL A 28 3.09 3.17 24.59
CA VAL A 28 4.27 3.81 24.03
C VAL A 28 3.80 4.69 22.87
N PRO A 29 4.07 6.00 22.90
CA PRO A 29 3.46 6.94 21.97
C PRO A 29 3.81 6.55 20.54
N PHE A 30 2.77 6.35 19.71
CA PHE A 30 2.89 5.99 18.32
C PHE A 30 2.34 7.11 17.40
N PRO A 31 3.05 7.48 16.33
CA PRO A 31 4.45 7.11 16.02
C PRO A 31 5.43 7.68 17.06
N THR A 32 6.63 7.09 17.14
CA THR A 32 7.69 7.52 18.06
C THR A 32 8.01 9.01 17.82
N PRO A 33 7.86 9.89 18.84
CA PRO A 33 8.06 11.33 18.68
C PRO A 33 9.51 11.68 18.32
N LEU A 34 9.72 12.76 17.58
CA LEU A 34 11.07 13.19 17.17
C LEU A 34 12.02 13.43 18.36
N SER A 35 11.51 13.99 19.46
CA SER A 35 12.27 14.22 20.68
C SER A 35 12.69 12.94 21.41
N ALA A 36 12.02 11.81 21.15
CA ALA A 36 12.28 10.54 21.82
C ALA A 36 13.44 9.75 21.18
N TYR A 37 13.92 10.13 19.99
CA TYR A 37 15.05 9.45 19.35
C TYR A 37 16.41 9.81 19.97
N GLY A 38 16.50 10.94 20.68
CA GLY A 38 17.75 11.37 21.31
C GLY A 38 18.87 11.68 20.29
N ASP A 39 18.51 12.25 19.14
CA ASP A 39 19.49 12.62 18.11
C ASP A 39 20.48 13.67 18.67
N GLU A 40 21.79 13.42 18.54
CA GLU A 40 22.83 14.34 18.99
C GLU A 40 23.09 15.48 17.99
N ALA A 41 23.36 16.68 18.52
CA ALA A 41 23.71 17.81 17.69
C ALA A 41 25.04 17.57 16.96
N GLY A 42 24.99 17.50 15.63
CA GLY A 42 26.17 17.29 14.77
C GLY A 42 26.21 15.94 14.04
N MET A 43 25.25 15.04 14.31
CA MET A 43 25.12 13.81 13.52
C MET A 43 24.84 14.11 12.04
N SER A 44 25.46 13.33 11.15
CA SER A 44 25.12 13.36 9.73
C SER A 44 23.74 12.75 9.46
N VAL A 45 23.13 13.09 8.33
CA VAL A 45 21.81 12.55 7.93
C VAL A 45 21.82 11.02 7.88
N SER A 46 22.90 10.41 7.39
CA SER A 46 23.03 8.95 7.35
C SER A 46 23.10 8.31 8.74
N GLU A 47 23.77 8.96 9.70
CA GLU A 47 23.85 8.49 11.08
C GLU A 47 22.49 8.59 11.77
N ILE A 48 21.77 9.70 11.56
CA ILE A 48 20.41 9.89 12.08
C ILE A 48 19.48 8.80 11.54
N LEU A 49 19.50 8.55 10.22
CA LEU A 49 18.65 7.52 9.62
C LEU A 49 18.96 6.14 10.19
N ARG A 50 20.25 5.78 10.29
CA ARG A 50 20.66 4.49 10.86
C ARG A 50 20.23 4.36 12.32
N HIS A 51 20.44 5.40 13.13
CA HIS A 51 20.07 5.44 14.54
C HIS A 51 18.55 5.28 14.72
N ARG A 52 17.75 6.05 13.98
CA ARG A 52 16.28 5.97 14.06
C ARG A 52 15.70 4.64 13.61
N ILE A 53 16.36 3.95 12.67
CA ILE A 53 15.99 2.58 12.28
C ILE A 53 16.32 1.58 13.40
N GLN A 54 17.41 1.78 14.15
CA GLN A 54 17.78 0.93 15.28
C GLN A 54 16.85 1.13 16.48
N VAL A 55 16.47 2.38 16.75
CA VAL A 55 15.51 2.73 17.82
C VAL A 55 14.11 2.22 17.49
N ASP A 56 13.65 2.44 16.25
CA ASP A 56 12.34 1.99 15.80
C ASP A 56 12.38 1.45 14.36
N PRO A 57 12.50 0.11 14.18
CA PRO A 57 12.54 -0.53 12.87
C PRO A 57 11.29 -0.29 12.02
N PHE A 58 10.17 0.10 12.64
CA PHE A 58 8.95 0.47 11.91
C PHE A 58 9.21 1.59 10.91
N ASN A 59 10.10 2.54 11.23
CA ASN A 59 10.45 3.66 10.34
C ASN A 59 10.97 3.19 8.98
N LEU A 60 11.77 2.12 8.96
CA LEU A 60 12.29 1.57 7.70
C LEU A 60 11.15 0.97 6.87
N VAL A 61 10.29 0.18 7.50
CA VAL A 61 9.14 -0.45 6.83
C VAL A 61 8.19 0.63 6.29
N ALA A 62 7.87 1.63 7.10
CA ALA A 62 7.03 2.76 6.70
C ALA A 62 7.65 3.56 5.54
N SER A 63 8.97 3.78 5.56
CA SER A 63 9.68 4.47 4.48
C SER A 63 9.66 3.68 3.18
N ILE A 64 9.81 2.35 3.23
CA ILE A 64 9.72 1.48 2.05
C ILE A 64 8.30 1.49 1.49
N LEU A 65 7.28 1.34 2.33
CA LEU A 65 5.88 1.42 1.90
C LEU A 65 5.57 2.76 1.24
N PHE A 66 6.05 3.85 1.84
CA PHE A 66 5.88 5.20 1.29
C PHE A 66 6.60 5.38 -0.04
N LEU A 67 7.83 4.86 -0.18
CA LEU A 67 8.55 4.87 -1.45
C LEU A 67 7.81 4.07 -2.52
N CYS A 68 7.31 2.88 -2.19
CA CYS A 68 6.51 2.09 -3.11
C CYS A 68 5.21 2.80 -3.51
N ALA A 69 4.59 3.54 -2.59
CA ALA A 69 3.43 4.37 -2.90
C ALA A 69 3.75 5.48 -3.90
N ILE A 70 4.85 6.21 -3.69
CA ILE A 70 5.33 7.22 -4.64
C ILE A 70 5.58 6.62 -6.03
N LEU A 71 6.29 5.50 -6.09
CA LEU A 71 6.56 4.82 -7.35
C LEU A 71 5.26 4.39 -8.04
N HIS A 72 4.29 3.86 -7.29
CA HIS A 72 2.98 3.49 -7.82
C HIS A 72 2.24 4.70 -8.40
N THR A 73 2.25 5.86 -7.72
CA THR A 73 1.63 7.09 -8.23
C THR A 73 2.21 7.50 -9.59
N PHE A 74 3.53 7.41 -9.79
CA PHE A 74 4.14 7.69 -11.09
C PHE A 74 3.82 6.64 -12.16
N LEU A 75 3.58 5.39 -11.76
CA LEU A 75 3.19 4.31 -12.65
C LEU A 75 1.69 4.29 -12.98
N ALA A 76 0.85 5.06 -12.28
CA ALA A 76 -0.59 5.11 -12.46
C ALA A 76 -1.00 5.41 -13.92
N GLY A 77 -0.34 6.39 -14.56
CA GLY A 77 -0.56 6.73 -15.97
C GLY A 77 -0.32 5.55 -16.94
N PRO A 78 0.87 4.94 -16.92
CA PRO A 78 1.16 3.72 -17.69
C PRO A 78 0.20 2.55 -17.40
N ILE A 79 -0.16 2.32 -16.13
CA ILE A 79 -1.09 1.25 -15.74
C ILE A 79 -2.48 1.49 -16.33
N ARG A 80 -2.97 2.74 -16.30
CA ARG A 80 -4.25 3.11 -16.93
C ARG A 80 -4.23 2.92 -18.45
N SER A 81 -3.12 3.23 -19.10
CA SER A 81 -2.95 2.95 -20.54
C SER A 81 -3.02 1.44 -20.84
N LEU A 82 -2.43 0.60 -19.99
CA LEU A 82 -2.53 -0.85 -20.10
C LEU A 82 -3.97 -1.34 -19.88
N ALA A 83 -4.72 -0.71 -18.97
CA ALA A 83 -6.14 -1.00 -18.75
C ALA A 83 -6.96 -0.74 -20.02
N HIS A 84 -6.75 0.40 -20.70
CA HIS A 84 -7.44 0.70 -21.96
C HIS A 84 -7.15 -0.32 -23.05
N LYS A 85 -5.89 -0.76 -23.17
CA LYS A 85 -5.53 -1.82 -24.13
C LYS A 85 -6.25 -3.14 -23.81
N ALA A 86 -6.27 -3.53 -22.53
CA ALA A 86 -6.98 -4.73 -22.09
C ALA A 86 -8.51 -4.64 -22.30
N HIS A 87 -9.10 -3.45 -22.16
CA HIS A 87 -10.51 -3.20 -22.48
C HIS A 87 -10.79 -3.38 -23.97
N HIS A 88 -9.97 -2.79 -24.85
CA HIS A 88 -10.16 -2.91 -26.30
C HIS A 88 -10.04 -4.37 -26.78
N GLU A 89 -9.03 -5.10 -26.33
CA GLU A 89 -8.86 -6.51 -26.69
C GLU A 89 -10.04 -7.37 -26.21
N HIS A 90 -10.58 -7.09 -25.03
CA HIS A 90 -11.75 -7.80 -24.50
C HIS A 90 -13.03 -7.45 -25.25
N GLU A 91 -13.25 -6.18 -25.58
CA GLU A 91 -14.42 -5.73 -26.34
C GLU A 91 -14.44 -6.34 -27.74
N GLU A 92 -13.29 -6.40 -28.43
CA GLU A 92 -13.16 -7.06 -29.73
C GLU A 92 -13.46 -8.56 -29.63
N ARG A 93 -12.96 -9.24 -28.60
CA ARG A 93 -13.25 -10.65 -28.35
C ARG A 93 -14.74 -10.89 -28.11
N MET A 94 -15.38 -10.04 -27.31
CA MET A 94 -16.80 -10.16 -27.01
C MET A 94 -17.67 -9.92 -28.25
N LYS A 95 -17.33 -8.95 -29.11
CA LYS A 95 -18.01 -8.73 -30.39
C LYS A 95 -17.95 -9.95 -31.31
N LYS A 96 -16.79 -10.62 -31.39
CA LYS A 96 -16.63 -11.86 -32.19
C LYS A 96 -17.50 -13.00 -31.63
N LEU A 97 -17.44 -13.22 -30.33
CA LEU A 97 -18.25 -14.25 -29.66
C LEU A 97 -19.77 -13.98 -29.80
N ALA A 98 -20.19 -12.71 -29.73
CA ALA A 98 -21.57 -12.31 -29.96
C ALA A 98 -22.04 -12.65 -31.38
N ALA A 99 -21.21 -12.35 -32.38
CA ALA A 99 -21.50 -12.65 -33.78
C ALA A 99 -21.61 -14.16 -34.03
N GLU A 100 -20.72 -14.96 -33.42
CA GLU A 100 -20.75 -16.43 -33.50
C GLU A 100 -21.98 -17.04 -32.82
N ALA A 101 -22.32 -16.58 -31.60
CA ALA A 101 -23.50 -17.04 -30.88
C ALA A 101 -24.79 -16.71 -31.64
N LYS A 102 -24.89 -15.50 -32.21
CA LYS A 102 -25.99 -15.09 -33.08
C LYS A 102 -26.12 -15.99 -34.32
N ALA A 103 -25.00 -16.37 -34.94
CA ALA A 103 -25.01 -17.28 -36.09
C ALA A 103 -25.48 -18.70 -35.72
N LYS A 104 -25.26 -19.15 -34.48
CA LYS A 104 -25.69 -20.46 -33.97
C LYS A 104 -27.09 -20.44 -33.33
N GLY A 105 -27.70 -19.27 -33.16
CA GLY A 105 -28.97 -19.12 -32.44
C GLY A 105 -28.87 -19.35 -30.94
N GLU A 106 -27.66 -19.27 -30.37
CA GLU A 106 -27.41 -19.47 -28.95
C GLU A 106 -27.59 -18.15 -28.17
N PRO A 107 -28.10 -18.20 -26.93
CA PRO A 107 -28.17 -17.02 -26.08
C PRO A 107 -26.75 -16.54 -25.73
N PHE A 108 -26.49 -15.24 -25.91
CA PHE A 108 -25.21 -14.61 -25.62
C PHE A 108 -25.32 -13.59 -24.49
N LEU A 109 -24.36 -13.61 -23.57
CA LEU A 109 -24.28 -12.64 -22.48
C LEU A 109 -23.34 -11.50 -22.88
N GLU A 110 -23.91 -10.38 -23.30
CA GLU A 110 -23.19 -9.19 -23.80
C GLU A 110 -22.39 -8.45 -22.71
N ASN A 111 -22.79 -8.54 -21.44
CA ASN A 111 -22.24 -7.73 -20.34
C ASN A 111 -21.09 -8.38 -19.57
N GLN A 112 -20.23 -9.19 -20.20
CA GLN A 112 -19.04 -9.69 -19.51
C GLN A 112 -17.97 -8.61 -19.46
N VAL A 113 -17.66 -8.13 -18.26
CA VAL A 113 -16.55 -7.22 -18.01
C VAL A 113 -15.23 -7.98 -17.95
N SER A 114 -14.13 -7.35 -18.40
CA SER A 114 -12.80 -7.89 -18.19
C SER A 114 -12.35 -7.54 -16.78
N PHE A 115 -12.41 -8.51 -15.86
CA PHE A 115 -11.93 -8.33 -14.49
C PHE A 115 -10.51 -7.77 -14.44
N LYS A 116 -9.62 -8.25 -15.33
CA LYS A 116 -8.25 -7.76 -15.42
C LYS A 116 -8.16 -6.30 -15.84
N ALA A 117 -9.00 -5.87 -16.78
CA ALA A 117 -9.01 -4.49 -17.25
C ALA A 117 -9.52 -3.54 -16.14
N GLU A 118 -10.54 -3.96 -15.41
CA GLU A 118 -11.08 -3.21 -14.27
C GLU A 118 -10.07 -3.05 -13.14
N VAL A 119 -9.37 -4.14 -12.77
CA VAL A 119 -8.31 -4.08 -11.75
C VAL A 119 -7.18 -3.15 -12.19
N LEU A 120 -6.76 -3.20 -13.46
CA LEU A 120 -5.74 -2.29 -13.97
C LEU A 120 -6.24 -0.85 -14.03
N HIS A 121 -7.51 -0.63 -14.35
CA HIS A 121 -8.09 0.71 -14.37
C HIS A 121 -8.05 1.33 -12.96
N PHE A 122 -8.56 0.59 -11.97
CA PHE A 122 -8.53 0.99 -10.57
C PHE A 122 -7.11 1.23 -10.05
N LEU A 123 -6.15 0.35 -10.36
CA LEU A 123 -4.74 0.56 -9.98
C LEU A 123 -4.07 1.73 -10.73
N GLY A 124 -4.64 2.16 -11.86
CA GLY A 124 -4.17 3.29 -12.66
C GLY A 124 -4.73 4.64 -12.22
N GLU A 125 -5.67 4.66 -11.29
CA GLU A 125 -6.25 5.89 -10.74
C GLU A 125 -5.42 6.40 -9.55
N VAL A 126 -5.01 7.66 -9.63
CA VAL A 126 -4.15 8.27 -8.60
C VAL A 126 -4.85 8.33 -7.24
N GLU A 127 -6.18 8.54 -7.23
CA GLU A 127 -7.01 8.52 -6.02
C GLU A 127 -7.02 7.15 -5.34
N ALA A 128 -7.21 6.10 -6.14
CA ALA A 128 -7.19 4.73 -5.67
C ALA A 128 -5.82 4.37 -5.07
N VAL A 129 -4.71 4.84 -5.66
CA VAL A 129 -3.37 4.64 -5.11
C VAL A 129 -3.28 5.18 -3.67
N PHE A 130 -3.79 6.39 -3.39
CA PHE A 130 -3.75 6.95 -2.04
C PHE A 130 -4.53 6.11 -1.03
N GLY A 131 -5.74 5.67 -1.37
CA GLY A 131 -6.53 4.80 -0.50
C GLY A 131 -5.94 3.39 -0.34
N LEU A 132 -5.41 2.82 -1.42
CA LEU A 132 -4.88 1.45 -1.47
C LEU A 132 -3.72 1.25 -0.51
N TRP A 133 -2.78 2.21 -0.45
CA TRP A 133 -1.57 2.09 0.38
C TRP A 133 -1.82 2.25 1.89
N VAL A 134 -3.01 2.71 2.30
CA VAL A 134 -3.44 2.69 3.70
C VAL A 134 -3.59 1.25 4.20
N LEU A 135 -4.06 0.32 3.35
CA LEU A 135 -4.27 -1.08 3.75
C LEU A 135 -2.99 -1.79 4.21
N PRO A 136 -1.91 -1.86 3.42
CA PRO A 136 -0.67 -2.49 3.88
C PRO A 136 -0.05 -1.75 5.08
N LEU A 137 -0.16 -0.42 5.14
CA LEU A 137 0.29 0.34 6.31
C LEU A 137 -0.46 -0.09 7.57
N MET A 138 -1.80 -0.18 7.51
CA MET A 138 -2.64 -0.64 8.61
C MET A 138 -2.30 -2.07 9.03
N VAL A 139 -2.09 -2.98 8.07
CA VAL A 139 -1.67 -4.36 8.37
C VAL A 139 -0.34 -4.39 9.13
N VAL A 140 0.64 -3.56 8.75
CA VAL A 140 1.92 -3.47 9.46
C VAL A 140 1.75 -2.88 10.85
N ILE A 141 0.94 -1.83 11.03
CA ILE A 141 0.69 -1.24 12.36
C ILE A 141 -0.03 -2.25 13.26
N ILE A 142 -1.09 -2.89 12.79
CA ILE A 142 -1.86 -3.88 13.55
C ILE A 142 -0.96 -5.06 13.96
N SER A 143 -0.14 -5.58 13.03
CA SER A 143 0.72 -6.72 13.31
C SER A 143 1.90 -6.40 14.24
N THR A 144 2.39 -5.16 14.27
CA THR A 144 3.56 -4.78 15.09
C THR A 144 3.21 -4.05 16.39
N ARG A 145 2.11 -3.30 16.42
CA ARG A 145 1.69 -2.43 17.54
C ARG A 145 0.29 -2.76 18.09
N GLY A 146 -0.45 -3.63 17.42
CA GLY A 146 -1.80 -4.02 17.83
C GLY A 146 -2.91 -3.13 17.24
N LEU A 147 -4.14 -3.62 17.35
CA LEU A 147 -5.33 -2.99 16.76
C LEU A 147 -5.67 -1.65 17.42
N GLU A 148 -5.65 -1.56 18.74
CA GLU A 148 -5.98 -0.33 19.48
C GLU A 148 -5.05 0.84 19.12
N THR A 149 -3.75 0.56 18.93
CA THR A 149 -2.79 1.57 18.47
C THR A 149 -3.09 2.01 17.03
N ALA A 150 -3.46 1.08 16.15
CA ALA A 150 -3.83 1.39 14.77
C ALA A 150 -5.09 2.27 14.71
N GLU A 151 -6.12 1.93 15.49
CA GLU A 151 -7.35 2.70 15.60
C GLU A 151 -7.09 4.12 16.13
N HIS A 152 -6.35 4.25 17.23
CA HIS A 152 -6.01 5.55 17.79
C HIS A 152 -5.16 6.39 16.82
N TYR A 153 -4.21 5.78 16.11
CA TYR A 153 -3.42 6.46 15.09
C TYR A 153 -4.33 7.03 13.98
N LEU A 154 -5.21 6.21 13.43
CA LEU A 154 -6.09 6.61 12.32
C LEU A 154 -7.10 7.69 12.75
N ASN A 155 -7.68 7.58 13.94
CA ASN A 155 -8.75 8.46 14.40
C ASN A 155 -8.25 9.77 15.03
N ASN A 156 -7.08 9.76 15.67
CA ASN A 156 -6.64 10.88 16.51
C ASN A 156 -5.35 11.54 16.04
N LYS A 157 -4.60 10.94 15.10
CA LYS A 157 -3.30 11.47 14.65
C LYS A 157 -3.25 11.81 13.16
N VAL A 158 -3.94 11.06 12.31
CA VAL A 158 -3.92 11.30 10.86
C VAL A 158 -4.81 12.47 10.49
N ASN A 159 -4.29 13.37 9.64
CA ASN A 159 -5.07 14.46 9.05
C ASN A 159 -5.47 14.10 7.61
N PHE A 160 -6.77 13.98 7.37
CA PHE A 160 -7.32 13.58 6.08
C PHE A 160 -7.61 14.74 5.11
N THR A 161 -7.32 15.99 5.50
CA THR A 161 -7.67 17.17 4.70
C THR A 161 -7.02 17.13 3.31
N GLU A 162 -5.72 16.83 3.26
CA GLU A 162 -4.96 16.76 2.01
C GLU A 162 -5.40 15.61 1.09
N PRO A 163 -5.49 14.33 1.55
CA PRO A 163 -5.94 13.25 0.67
C PRO A 163 -7.40 13.43 0.21
N MET A 164 -8.29 13.96 1.07
CA MET A 164 -9.66 14.27 0.67
C MET A 164 -9.71 15.38 -0.38
N PHE A 165 -8.86 16.40 -0.27
CA PHE A 165 -8.77 17.45 -1.28
C PHE A 165 -8.40 16.86 -2.65
N VAL A 166 -7.41 15.96 -2.72
CA VAL A 166 -7.00 15.32 -3.98
C VAL A 166 -8.16 14.54 -4.62
N VAL A 167 -8.91 13.77 -3.83
CA VAL A 167 -10.08 13.00 -4.30
C VAL A 167 -11.20 13.89 -4.83
N VAL A 168 -11.35 15.11 -4.30
CA VAL A 168 -12.42 16.02 -4.74
C VAL A 168 -12.08 16.75 -6.03
N ILE A 169 -10.80 16.97 -6.34
CA ILE A 169 -10.38 17.79 -7.49
C ILE A 169 -10.03 17.01 -8.75
N MET A 170 -9.74 15.71 -8.63
CA MET A 170 -9.37 14.85 -9.77
C MET A 170 -10.61 14.22 -10.42
#